data_AF-A0A448XBP4-F1
#
_entry.id   AF-A0A448XBP4-F1
#
_cell.length_a   1.000
_cell.length_b   1.000
_cell.length_c   1.000
_cell.angle_alpha   90.00
_cell.angle_beta   90.00
_cell.angle_gamma   90.00
#
_symmetry.space_group_name_H-M   'P 1'
#
loop_
_entity.id
_entity.type
_entity.pdbx_description
1 polymer ?
#
loop_
_entity_poly.entity_id
_entity_poly.type
_entity_poly.pdbx_seq_one_letter_code
_entity_poly.pdbx_strand_id
1 'polypeptide(L)'
;MQCELTGRPCCAGLRGECIITTRQHCDFLRGHYNPEAALCSQVKCLNRVCGMAPFLDDEYPDQFYRVFTSLFLHAGILHLLITLLIQFIFMRDLEKMIGWHRISIIYLLSGCLANLVSGIFLPYQVETGPTGSLFALLGVVLVEFLQNWRLMVHPWLGLIKLIGPMIGLLGLGLMPWIDNYAHATGLVSGVLLAYVFLPFLGHSPLSPSIHTVGPAGLAGGHQNRASSHRPDSLRCPVACVPSPDLP
;
A
#
# COMPACT_ATOMS: atom_id res chain seq x y z
N MET A 1 -6.02 -60.44 -16.00
CA MET A 1 -6.94 -59.84 -15.01
C MET A 1 -6.66 -58.34 -15.01
N GLN A 2 -7.58 -57.52 -15.50
CA GLN A 2 -7.44 -56.06 -15.47
C GLN A 2 -7.98 -55.57 -14.12
N CYS A 3 -7.10 -55.00 -13.28
CA CYS A 3 -7.53 -54.32 -12.06
C CYS A 3 -8.18 -53.00 -12.47
N GLU A 4 -9.50 -52.91 -12.39
CA GLU A 4 -10.22 -51.69 -12.73
C GLU A 4 -10.01 -50.66 -11.61
N LEU A 5 -9.12 -49.70 -11.87
CA LEU A 5 -8.83 -48.58 -10.97
C LEU A 5 -10.07 -47.68 -10.84
N THR A 6 -10.76 -47.78 -9.70
CA THR A 6 -11.93 -46.96 -9.35
C THR A 6 -11.57 -45.56 -8.83
N GLY A 7 -10.30 -45.34 -8.44
CA GLY A 7 -9.80 -44.06 -7.94
C GLY A 7 -9.18 -43.20 -9.04
N ARG A 8 -9.50 -41.90 -9.04
CA ARG A 8 -8.90 -40.90 -9.95
C ARG A 8 -8.48 -39.63 -9.19
N PRO A 9 -7.57 -38.82 -9.74
CA PRO A 9 -7.13 -37.58 -9.11
C PRO A 9 -8.27 -36.57 -8.91
N CYS A 10 -8.44 -36.14 -7.67
CA CYS A 10 -9.33 -35.06 -7.25
C CYS A 10 -8.49 -33.91 -6.71
N CYS A 11 -8.69 -32.72 -7.28
CA CYS A 11 -8.06 -31.49 -6.82
C CYS A 11 -8.99 -30.79 -5.82
N ALA A 12 -8.58 -30.66 -4.56
CA ALA A 12 -9.41 -30.09 -3.51
C ALA A 12 -8.61 -29.22 -2.54
N GLY A 13 -9.32 -28.38 -1.78
CA GLY A 13 -8.73 -27.52 -0.75
C GLY A 13 -7.98 -26.30 -1.29
N LEU A 14 -7.76 -25.31 -0.42
CA LEU A 14 -7.14 -24.02 -0.79
C LEU A 14 -5.65 -24.11 -1.16
N ARG A 15 -5.01 -25.25 -0.88
CA ARG A 15 -3.62 -25.53 -1.27
C ARG A 15 -3.51 -26.24 -2.62
N GLY A 16 -4.65 -26.55 -3.26
CA GLY A 16 -4.67 -27.33 -4.49
C GLY A 16 -4.11 -28.74 -4.28
N GLU A 17 -4.48 -29.39 -3.18
CA GLU A 17 -4.02 -30.74 -2.87
C GLU A 17 -4.62 -31.74 -3.85
N CYS A 18 -3.80 -32.69 -4.28
CA CYS A 18 -4.24 -33.78 -5.13
C CYS A 18 -4.37 -35.07 -4.32
N ILE A 19 -5.57 -35.64 -4.33
CA ILE A 19 -5.85 -36.94 -3.70
C ILE A 19 -6.47 -37.89 -4.73
N ILE A 20 -6.04 -39.15 -4.74
CA ILE A 20 -6.66 -40.17 -5.58
C ILE A 20 -7.85 -40.73 -4.81
N THR A 21 -9.06 -40.50 -5.33
CA THR A 21 -10.29 -40.90 -4.63
C THR A 21 -11.42 -41.22 -5.60
N THR A 22 -12.54 -41.70 -5.07
CA THR A 22 -13.74 -41.97 -5.88
C THR A 22 -14.46 -40.67 -6.23
N ARG A 23 -15.25 -40.68 -7.32
CA ARG A 23 -16.02 -39.50 -7.73
C ARG A 23 -16.92 -38.95 -6.62
N GLN A 24 -17.64 -39.85 -5.93
CA GLN A 24 -18.54 -39.49 -4.83
C GLN A 24 -17.79 -38.79 -3.68
N HIS A 25 -16.58 -39.25 -3.35
CA HIS A 25 -15.78 -38.61 -2.31
C HIS A 25 -15.21 -37.26 -2.76
N CYS A 26 -14.83 -37.13 -4.04
CA CYS A 26 -14.40 -35.84 -4.59
C CYS A 26 -15.53 -34.80 -4.57
N ASP A 27 -16.74 -35.21 -4.95
CA ASP A 27 -17.93 -34.37 -4.93
C ASP A 27 -18.27 -33.94 -3.48
N PHE A 28 -18.11 -34.84 -2.51
CA PHE A 28 -18.26 -34.54 -1.08
C PHE A 28 -17.26 -33.47 -0.60
N LEU A 29 -16.01 -33.53 -1.06
CA LEU A 29 -14.97 -32.54 -0.76
C LEU A 29 -15.13 -31.21 -1.53
N ARG A 30 -16.14 -31.10 -2.40
CA ARG A 30 -16.30 -29.98 -3.36
C ARG A 30 -15.05 -29.78 -4.22
N GLY A 31 -14.36 -30.88 -4.54
CA GLY A 31 -13.16 -30.87 -5.37
C GLY A 31 -13.47 -31.00 -6.86
N HIS A 32 -12.43 -30.87 -7.69
CA HIS A 32 -12.49 -31.08 -9.13
C HIS A 32 -11.98 -32.48 -9.49
N TYR A 33 -12.86 -33.35 -9.98
CA TYR A 33 -12.56 -34.72 -10.35
C TYR A 33 -12.01 -34.81 -11.78
N ASN A 34 -10.88 -35.50 -11.99
CA ASN A 34 -10.25 -35.64 -13.30
C ASN A 34 -10.37 -37.09 -13.80
N PRO A 35 -11.37 -37.42 -14.64
CA PRO A 35 -11.60 -38.80 -15.07
C PRO A 35 -10.53 -39.32 -16.05
N GLU A 36 -9.90 -38.43 -16.80
CA GLU A 36 -8.91 -38.77 -17.84
C GLU A 36 -7.51 -39.03 -17.27
N ALA A 37 -7.22 -38.53 -16.06
CA ALA A 37 -5.93 -38.72 -15.40
C ALA A 37 -5.96 -39.98 -14.52
N ALA A 38 -4.83 -40.67 -14.42
CA ALA A 38 -4.64 -41.80 -13.51
C ALA A 38 -3.77 -41.41 -12.30
N LEU A 39 -2.88 -40.43 -12.45
CA LEU A 39 -1.95 -39.99 -11.42
C LEU A 39 -2.05 -38.49 -11.14
N CYS A 40 -1.73 -38.10 -9.91
CA CYS A 40 -1.67 -36.70 -9.49
C CYS A 40 -0.62 -35.87 -10.25
N SER A 41 0.46 -36.51 -10.73
CA SER A 41 1.47 -35.85 -11.57
C SER A 41 0.95 -35.40 -12.94
N GLN A 42 -0.20 -35.93 -13.37
CA GLN A 42 -0.83 -35.59 -14.65
C GLN A 42 -1.80 -34.41 -14.55
N VAL A 43 -2.11 -33.93 -13.34
CA VAL A 43 -3.10 -32.89 -13.10
C VAL A 43 -2.48 -31.69 -12.38
N LYS A 44 -2.85 -30.49 -12.81
CA LYS A 44 -2.37 -29.23 -12.23
C LYS A 44 -3.42 -28.67 -11.27
N CYS A 45 -3.45 -29.20 -10.06
CA CYS A 45 -4.47 -28.84 -9.08
C CYS A 45 -4.40 -27.36 -8.65
N LEU A 46 -3.20 -26.77 -8.55
CA LEU A 46 -3.06 -25.36 -8.19
C LEU A 46 -3.73 -24.42 -9.20
N ASN A 47 -3.60 -24.71 -10.51
CA ASN A 47 -4.24 -23.93 -11.57
C ASN A 47 -5.77 -24.03 -11.49
N ARG A 48 -6.29 -25.24 -11.23
CA ARG A 48 -7.74 -25.50 -11.19
C ARG A 48 -8.43 -24.94 -9.96
N VAL A 49 -7.77 -24.95 -8.80
CA VAL A 49 -8.39 -24.55 -7.53
C VAL A 49 -8.13 -23.08 -7.19
N CYS A 50 -6.95 -22.55 -7.56
CA CYS A 50 -6.51 -21.21 -7.15
C CYS A 50 -6.05 -20.32 -8.32
N GLY A 51 -6.17 -20.77 -9.56
CA GLY A 51 -5.81 -19.98 -10.75
C GLY A 51 -6.92 -18.98 -11.10
N MET A 52 -6.62 -17.68 -10.97
CA MET A 52 -7.45 -16.62 -11.54
C MET A 52 -7.14 -16.44 -13.02
N ALA A 53 -5.87 -16.58 -13.38
CA ALA A 53 -5.38 -16.68 -14.75
C ALA A 53 -4.62 -18.02 -14.93
N PRO A 54 -4.72 -18.66 -16.12
CA PRO A 54 -3.95 -19.86 -16.41
C PRO A 54 -2.45 -19.54 -16.46
N PHE A 55 -1.63 -20.56 -16.21
CA PHE A 55 -0.20 -20.50 -16.52
C PHE A 55 -0.03 -20.39 -18.05
N LEU A 56 0.77 -19.43 -18.52
CA LEU A 56 1.20 -19.31 -19.92
C LEU A 56 2.29 -20.34 -20.25
N ASP A 57 3.23 -20.52 -19.33
CA ASP A 57 4.28 -21.53 -19.42
C ASP A 57 4.23 -22.42 -18.17
N ASP A 58 4.23 -23.73 -18.39
CA ASP A 58 4.13 -24.71 -17.32
C ASP A 58 5.45 -24.96 -16.59
N GLU A 59 6.58 -24.54 -17.19
CA GLU A 59 7.90 -24.69 -16.61
C GLU A 59 8.26 -23.52 -15.68
N TYR A 60 7.58 -22.38 -15.82
CA TYR A 60 7.88 -21.15 -15.09
C TYR A 60 6.70 -20.64 -14.23
N PRO A 61 6.95 -20.19 -12.99
CA PRO A 61 5.92 -19.57 -12.16
C PRO A 61 5.62 -18.15 -12.65
N ASP A 62 4.62 -17.98 -13.50
CA ASP A 62 4.28 -16.73 -14.20
C ASP A 62 3.08 -15.96 -13.59
N GLN A 63 2.62 -16.37 -12.41
CA GLN A 63 1.44 -15.81 -11.75
C GLN A 63 1.73 -14.52 -10.97
N PHE A 64 2.40 -13.56 -11.60
CA PHE A 64 2.78 -12.26 -11.01
C PHE A 64 1.58 -11.44 -10.53
N TYR A 65 0.40 -11.66 -11.12
CA TYR A 65 -0.83 -11.03 -10.66
C TYR A 65 -1.08 -11.30 -9.17
N ARG A 66 -0.64 -12.43 -8.62
CA ARG A 66 -0.82 -12.78 -7.20
C ARG A 66 -0.17 -11.76 -6.27
N VAL A 67 1.02 -11.27 -6.63
CA VAL A 67 1.76 -10.27 -5.84
C VAL A 67 1.00 -8.95 -5.82
N PHE A 68 0.40 -8.57 -6.94
CA PHE A 68 -0.36 -7.33 -7.04
C PHE A 68 -1.75 -7.45 -6.39
N THR A 69 -2.47 -8.54 -6.63
CA THR A 69 -3.82 -8.74 -6.09
C THR A 69 -3.83 -8.93 -4.59
N SER A 70 -2.77 -9.50 -4.01
CA SER A 70 -2.67 -9.72 -2.56
C SER A 70 -2.73 -8.41 -1.77
N LEU A 71 -2.34 -7.28 -2.37
CA LEU A 71 -2.43 -5.95 -1.78
C LEU A 71 -3.86 -5.53 -1.43
N PHE A 72 -4.84 -6.01 -2.20
CA PHE A 72 -6.25 -5.66 -2.05
C PHE A 72 -7.04 -6.71 -1.25
N LEU A 73 -6.46 -7.88 -1.03
CA LEU A 73 -7.08 -8.95 -0.25
C LEU A 73 -6.91 -8.71 1.24
N HIS A 74 -7.90 -9.08 2.04
CA HIS A 74 -7.84 -8.95 3.49
C HIS A 74 -8.37 -10.23 4.12
N ALA A 75 -7.72 -10.71 5.18
CA ALA A 75 -8.14 -11.89 5.94
C ALA A 75 -9.58 -11.84 6.50
N GLY A 76 -10.18 -10.65 6.65
CA GLY A 76 -11.56 -10.49 7.11
C GLY A 76 -12.02 -9.03 7.18
N ILE A 77 -13.30 -8.83 7.52
CA ILE A 77 -13.95 -7.50 7.55
C ILE A 77 -13.31 -6.58 8.59
N LEU A 78 -12.98 -7.11 9.78
CA LEU A 78 -12.35 -6.33 10.84
C LEU A 78 -10.93 -5.88 10.44
N HIS A 79 -10.15 -6.77 9.79
CA HIS A 79 -8.84 -6.42 9.26
C HIS A 79 -8.96 -5.32 8.20
N LEU A 80 -9.89 -5.46 7.25
CA LEU A 80 -10.17 -4.43 6.25
C LEU A 80 -10.50 -3.07 6.88
N LEU A 81 -11.41 -3.04 7.85
CA LEU A 81 -11.83 -1.79 8.48
C LEU A 81 -10.66 -1.08 9.18
N ILE A 82 -9.87 -1.82 9.96
CA ILE A 82 -8.70 -1.25 10.68
C ILE A 82 -7.67 -0.74 9.69
N THR A 83 -7.35 -1.53 8.67
CA THR A 83 -6.38 -1.15 7.64
C THR A 83 -6.81 0.10 6.90
N LEU A 84 -8.09 0.21 6.51
CA LEU A 84 -8.62 1.40 5.83
C LEU A 84 -8.59 2.64 6.73
N LEU A 85 -8.91 2.51 8.02
CA LEU A 85 -8.85 3.63 8.97
C LEU A 85 -7.42 4.15 9.14
N ILE A 86 -6.47 3.23 9.36
CA ILE A 86 -5.05 3.58 9.49
C ILE A 86 -4.55 4.21 8.18
N GLN A 87 -4.85 3.56 7.05
CA GLN A 87 -4.49 4.08 5.73
C GLN A 87 -5.03 5.48 5.50
N PHE A 88 -6.30 5.73 5.80
CA PHE A 88 -6.90 7.05 5.62
C PHE A 88 -6.22 8.13 6.45
N ILE A 89 -5.86 7.84 7.71
CA ILE A 89 -5.21 8.81 8.60
C ILE A 89 -3.84 9.22 8.05
N PHE A 90 -2.99 8.24 7.67
CA PHE A 90 -1.64 8.54 7.19
C PHE A 90 -1.62 9.04 5.74
N MET A 91 -2.38 8.40 4.86
CA MET A 91 -2.35 8.68 3.43
C MET A 91 -2.93 10.05 3.10
N ARG A 92 -3.97 10.50 3.81
CA ARG A 92 -4.57 11.83 3.59
C ARG A 92 -3.55 12.96 3.75
N ASP A 93 -2.72 12.87 4.78
CA ASP A 93 -1.77 13.95 5.09
C ASP A 93 -0.56 13.86 4.14
N LEU A 94 -0.06 12.65 3.84
CA LEU A 94 1.00 12.42 2.85
C LEU A 94 0.60 12.83 1.42
N GLU A 95 -0.64 12.55 1.03
CA GLU A 95 -1.17 12.92 -0.29
C GLU A 95 -1.22 14.43 -0.49
N LYS A 96 -1.59 15.19 0.56
CA LYS A 96 -1.58 16.66 0.52
C LYS A 96 -0.19 17.24 0.38
N MET A 97 0.83 16.58 0.95
CA MET A 97 2.20 17.09 0.96
C MET A 97 2.99 16.70 -0.29
N ILE A 98 2.86 15.46 -0.74
CA ILE A 98 3.69 14.88 -1.80
C ILE A 98 2.93 14.82 -3.13
N GLY A 99 1.60 14.79 -3.09
CA GLY A 99 0.73 14.59 -4.25
C GLY A 99 0.37 13.12 -4.47
N TRP A 100 -0.83 12.89 -5.01
CA TRP A 100 -1.43 11.56 -5.16
C TRP A 100 -0.60 10.60 -6.03
N HIS A 101 -0.06 11.08 -7.16
CA HIS A 101 0.71 10.24 -8.08
C HIS A 101 1.90 9.55 -7.41
N ARG A 102 2.68 10.32 -6.65
CA ARG A 102 3.92 9.86 -6.02
C ARG A 102 3.62 8.92 -4.87
N ILE A 103 2.63 9.26 -4.04
CA ILE A 103 2.27 8.39 -2.91
C ILE A 103 1.65 7.07 -3.38
N SER A 104 0.87 7.08 -4.47
CA SER A 104 0.36 5.83 -5.07
C SER A 104 1.48 4.93 -5.57
N ILE A 105 2.50 5.49 -6.23
CA ILE A 105 3.67 4.71 -6.70
C ILE A 105 4.41 4.09 -5.51
N ILE A 106 4.69 4.90 -4.47
CA ILE A 106 5.38 4.41 -3.27
C ILE A 106 4.55 3.29 -2.62
N TYR A 107 3.26 3.49 -2.43
CA TYR A 107 2.35 2.53 -1.79
C TYR A 107 2.28 1.19 -2.54
N LEU A 108 2.11 1.23 -3.87
CA LEU A 108 1.97 0.03 -4.68
C LEU A 108 3.29 -0.75 -4.80
N LEU A 109 4.40 -0.05 -5.07
CA LEU A 109 5.70 -0.71 -5.27
C LEU A 109 6.25 -1.31 -3.97
N SER A 110 6.20 -0.56 -2.87
CA SER A 110 6.64 -1.06 -1.56
C SER A 110 5.80 -2.24 -1.08
N GLY A 111 4.48 -2.17 -1.30
CA GLY A 111 3.55 -3.26 -1.00
C GLY A 111 3.85 -4.54 -1.78
N CYS A 112 4.02 -4.42 -3.11
CA CYS A 112 4.37 -5.56 -3.95
C CYS A 112 5.71 -6.18 -3.53
N LEU A 113 6.71 -5.35 -3.22
CA LEU A 113 8.01 -5.82 -2.79
C LEU A 113 7.95 -6.50 -1.40
N ALA A 114 7.19 -5.93 -0.47
CA ALA A 114 6.97 -6.52 0.85
C ALA A 114 6.29 -7.89 0.75
N ASN A 115 5.20 -8.01 -0.02
CA ASN A 115 4.48 -9.28 -0.19
C ASN A 115 5.33 -10.32 -0.94
N LEU A 116 6.16 -9.88 -1.90
CA LEU A 116 7.10 -10.77 -2.58
C LEU A 116 8.15 -11.32 -1.60
N VAL A 117 8.77 -10.46 -0.79
CA VAL A 117 9.79 -10.87 0.17
C VAL A 117 9.20 -11.78 1.25
N SER A 118 8.04 -11.44 1.80
CA SER A 118 7.29 -12.33 2.71
C SER A 118 7.06 -13.71 2.09
N GLY A 119 6.51 -13.77 0.87
CA GLY A 119 6.21 -15.04 0.21
C GLY A 119 7.44 -15.91 -0.05
N ILE A 120 8.64 -15.31 -0.14
CA ILE A 120 9.91 -16.02 -0.27
C ILE A 120 10.38 -16.58 1.08
N PHE A 121 10.29 -15.80 2.16
CA PHE A 121 10.80 -16.20 3.48
C PHE A 121 9.80 -17.03 4.30
N LEU A 122 8.50 -16.88 4.06
CA LEU A 122 7.40 -17.52 4.79
C LEU A 122 6.41 -18.21 3.83
N PRO A 123 6.84 -19.19 3.02
CA PRO A 123 6.02 -19.79 1.96
C PRO A 123 4.75 -20.52 2.45
N TYR A 124 4.69 -20.84 3.75
CA TYR A 124 3.57 -21.56 4.36
C TYR A 124 2.63 -20.66 5.18
N GLN A 125 2.96 -19.37 5.33
CA GLN A 125 2.08 -18.41 5.97
C GLN A 125 1.31 -17.61 4.91
N VAL A 126 0.06 -17.32 5.22
CA VAL A 126 -0.80 -16.55 4.32
C VAL A 126 -0.64 -15.09 4.70
N GLU A 127 0.05 -14.33 3.86
CA GLU A 127 0.04 -12.87 3.94
C GLU A 127 -0.95 -12.27 2.94
N THR A 128 -1.77 -11.34 3.43
CA THR A 128 -2.74 -10.59 2.62
C THR A 128 -2.86 -9.17 3.13
N GLY A 129 -3.05 -8.24 2.21
CA GLY A 129 -3.37 -6.86 2.49
C GLY A 129 -2.18 -5.93 2.26
N PRO A 130 -2.40 -4.63 2.53
CA PRO A 130 -1.40 -3.60 2.28
C PRO A 130 -0.56 -3.32 3.53
N THR A 131 -0.42 -4.27 4.46
CA THR A 131 0.38 -4.13 5.70
C THR A 131 1.79 -3.65 5.39
N GLY A 132 2.47 -4.26 4.42
CA GLY A 132 3.78 -3.81 3.93
C GLY A 132 3.76 -2.37 3.40
N SER A 133 2.73 -1.96 2.64
CA SER A 133 2.56 -0.59 2.16
C SER A 133 2.35 0.40 3.32
N LEU A 134 1.62 0.03 4.37
CA LEU A 134 1.43 0.89 5.55
C LEU A 134 2.74 1.13 6.31
N PHE A 135 3.58 0.11 6.45
CA PHE A 135 4.94 0.27 6.99
C PHE A 135 5.82 1.15 6.09
N ALA A 136 5.63 1.08 4.78
CA ALA A 136 6.31 1.99 3.86
C ALA A 136 5.89 3.45 4.07
N LEU A 137 4.60 3.73 4.31
CA LEU A 137 4.12 5.07 4.66
C LEU A 137 4.77 5.59 5.95
N LEU A 138 4.95 4.73 6.96
CA LEU A 138 5.71 5.09 8.17
C LEU A 138 7.16 5.44 7.85
N GLY A 139 7.79 4.71 6.93
CA GLY A 139 9.13 5.03 6.41
C GLY A 139 9.20 6.39 5.70
N VAL A 140 8.19 6.73 4.90
CA VAL A 140 8.08 8.04 4.25
C VAL A 140 7.97 9.16 5.28
N VAL A 141 7.08 9.01 6.27
CA VAL A 141 6.93 9.98 7.38
C VAL A 141 8.23 10.12 8.16
N LEU A 142 8.99 9.04 8.36
CA LEU A 142 10.31 9.10 8.99
C LEU A 142 11.31 9.93 8.18
N VAL A 143 11.36 9.75 6.86
CA VAL A 143 12.24 10.56 5.99
C VAL A 143 11.83 12.03 6.02
N GLU A 144 10.54 12.34 5.93
CA GLU A 144 10.03 13.71 6.04
C GLU A 144 10.37 14.35 7.39
N PHE A 145 10.19 13.61 8.49
CA PHE A 145 10.52 14.05 9.84
C PHE A 145 12.01 14.40 9.96
N LEU A 146 12.89 13.56 9.41
CA LEU A 146 14.34 13.78 9.42
C LEU A 146 14.76 14.98 8.56
N GLN A 147 14.11 15.20 7.41
CA GLN A 147 14.36 16.36 6.56
C GLN A 147 13.95 17.67 7.27
N ASN A 148 12.84 17.65 8.01
CA ASN A 148 12.31 18.82 8.71
C ASN A 148 12.84 18.96 10.15
N TRP A 149 13.86 18.19 10.52
CA TRP A 149 14.39 18.13 11.89
C TRP A 149 14.72 19.50 12.49
N ARG A 150 15.30 20.40 11.68
CA ARG A 150 15.73 21.75 12.13
C ARG A 150 14.58 22.72 12.39
N LEU A 151 13.39 22.43 11.88
CA LEU A 151 12.20 23.29 12.04
C LEU A 151 11.42 22.95 13.31
N MET A 152 11.75 21.85 13.99
CA MET A 152 10.99 21.37 15.14
C MET A 152 11.56 21.87 16.48
N VAL A 153 10.67 22.26 17.39
CA VAL A 153 11.05 22.72 18.73
C VAL A 153 11.58 21.58 19.61
N HIS A 154 11.00 20.38 19.51
CA HIS A 154 11.36 19.20 20.30
C HIS A 154 11.57 17.95 19.42
N PRO A 155 12.62 17.91 18.59
CA PRO A 155 12.78 16.87 17.57
C PRO A 155 12.96 15.47 18.16
N TRP A 156 13.66 15.34 19.30
CA TRP A 156 13.85 14.04 19.96
C TRP A 156 12.54 13.44 20.48
N LEU A 157 11.66 14.25 21.05
CA LEU A 157 10.36 13.75 21.54
C LEU A 157 9.45 13.35 20.37
N GLY A 158 9.49 14.11 19.26
CA GLY A 158 8.80 13.74 18.02
C GLY A 158 9.33 12.42 17.43
N LEU A 159 10.65 12.24 17.42
CA LEU A 159 11.30 11.03 16.92
C LEU A 159 10.90 9.80 17.73
N ILE A 160 10.89 9.89 19.07
CA ILE A 160 10.46 8.80 19.94
C ILE A 160 8.98 8.45 19.70
N LYS A 161 8.11 9.45 19.51
CA LYS A 161 6.70 9.23 19.19
C LYS A 161 6.49 8.54 17.84
N LEU A 162 7.40 8.74 16.89
CA LEU A 162 7.33 8.10 15.57
C LEU A 162 7.93 6.70 15.58
N ILE A 163 9.15 6.54 16.12
CA ILE A 163 9.89 5.28 16.15
C ILE A 163 9.30 4.29 17.18
N GLY A 164 8.79 4.78 18.32
CA GLY A 164 8.23 3.93 19.38
C GLY A 164 7.16 2.96 18.88
N PRO A 165 6.11 3.45 18.19
CA PRO A 165 5.10 2.59 17.57
C PRO A 165 5.70 1.64 16.53
N MET A 166 6.67 2.07 15.71
CA MET A 166 7.29 1.21 14.69
C MET A 166 8.03 0.02 15.33
N ILE A 167 8.84 0.28 16.36
CA ILE A 167 9.52 -0.77 17.13
C ILE A 167 8.50 -1.65 17.84
N GLY A 168 7.45 -1.06 18.41
CA GLY A 168 6.36 -1.82 19.05
C GLY A 168 5.67 -2.79 18.09
N LEU A 169 5.32 -2.32 16.88
CA LEU A 169 4.67 -3.15 15.86
C LEU A 169 5.61 -4.25 15.32
N LEU A 170 6.90 -3.94 15.15
CA LEU A 170 7.89 -4.95 14.75
C LEU A 170 8.17 -5.96 15.89
N GLY A 171 8.13 -5.51 17.14
CA GLY A 171 8.23 -6.36 18.32
C GLY A 171 7.03 -7.29 18.49
N LEU A 172 5.81 -6.81 18.18
CA LEU A 172 4.63 -7.67 18.09
C LEU A 172 4.79 -8.77 17.03
N GLY A 173 5.58 -8.51 15.99
CA GLY A 173 5.88 -9.52 14.97
C GLY A 173 6.80 -10.66 15.38
N LEU A 174 7.23 -10.72 16.64
CA LEU A 174 7.76 -11.95 17.23
C LEU A 174 6.65 -13.01 17.44
N MET A 175 5.37 -12.62 17.35
CA MET A 175 4.24 -13.54 17.42
C MET A 175 4.05 -14.29 16.08
N PRO A 176 3.65 -15.57 16.11
CA PRO A 176 3.63 -16.47 14.94
C PRO A 176 2.64 -16.10 13.81
N TRP A 177 1.85 -15.03 13.97
CA TRP A 177 0.80 -14.61 13.04
C TRP A 177 1.07 -13.27 12.36
N ILE A 178 2.21 -12.64 12.67
CA ILE A 178 2.55 -11.31 12.16
C ILE A 178 3.81 -11.43 11.30
N ASP A 179 3.71 -10.95 10.06
CA ASP A 179 4.80 -11.03 9.11
C ASP A 179 5.78 -9.86 9.25
N ASN A 180 6.85 -10.12 9.98
CA ASN A 180 7.92 -9.14 10.14
C ASN A 180 8.78 -8.93 8.88
N TYR A 181 8.82 -9.90 7.95
CA TYR A 181 9.58 -9.74 6.71
C TYR A 181 8.90 -8.74 5.80
N ALA A 182 7.57 -8.79 5.67
CA ALA A 182 6.81 -7.77 4.95
C ALA A 182 6.88 -6.40 5.64
N HIS A 183 6.77 -6.34 6.96
CA HIS A 183 6.89 -5.06 7.70
C HIS A 183 8.27 -4.42 7.53
N ALA A 184 9.34 -5.19 7.72
CA ALA A 184 10.71 -4.69 7.57
C ALA A 184 11.02 -4.29 6.13
N THR A 185 10.62 -5.10 5.16
CA THR A 185 10.81 -4.81 3.73
C THR A 185 9.99 -3.60 3.30
N GLY A 186 8.74 -3.48 3.76
CA GLY A 186 7.90 -2.31 3.54
C GLY A 186 8.54 -1.05 4.08
N LEU A 187 9.06 -1.09 5.31
CA LEU A 187 9.76 0.04 5.90
C LEU A 187 11.01 0.45 5.11
N VAL A 188 11.89 -0.50 4.79
CA VAL A 188 13.13 -0.24 4.05
C VAL A 188 12.82 0.29 2.66
N SER A 189 11.92 -0.36 1.92
CA SER A 189 11.53 0.08 0.59
C SER A 189 10.83 1.43 0.59
N GLY A 190 10.00 1.72 1.59
CA GLY A 190 9.39 3.03 1.81
C GLY A 190 10.40 4.14 2.02
N VAL A 191 11.42 3.91 2.87
CA VAL A 191 12.53 4.87 3.07
C VAL A 191 13.30 5.10 1.77
N LEU A 192 13.64 4.04 1.04
CA LEU A 192 14.38 4.15 -0.23
C LEU A 192 13.57 4.90 -1.30
N LEU A 193 12.30 4.53 -1.49
CA LEU A 193 11.41 5.18 -2.46
C LEU A 193 11.11 6.62 -2.04
N ALA A 194 11.07 6.93 -0.74
CA ALA A 194 10.93 8.28 -0.25
C ALA A 194 12.09 9.17 -0.74
N TYR A 195 13.34 8.72 -0.65
CA TYR A 195 14.48 9.46 -1.19
C TYR A 195 14.42 9.66 -2.72
N VAL A 196 13.74 8.80 -3.46
CA VAL A 196 13.62 8.94 -4.92
C VAL A 196 12.49 9.90 -5.30
N PHE A 197 11.34 9.81 -4.62
CA PHE A 197 10.11 10.47 -5.05
C PHE A 197 9.73 11.72 -4.24
N LEU A 198 10.29 11.95 -3.05
CA LEU A 198 9.99 13.17 -2.30
C LEU A 198 10.53 14.40 -3.04
N PRO A 199 9.73 15.48 -3.14
CA PRO A 199 10.23 16.74 -3.65
C PRO A 199 11.23 17.30 -2.63
N PHE A 200 12.52 17.11 -2.87
CA PHE A 200 13.54 17.84 -2.13
C PHE A 200 13.31 19.33 -2.37
N LEU A 201 13.15 20.10 -1.29
CA LEU A 201 13.00 21.56 -1.31
C LEU A 201 14.30 22.23 -1.80
N GLY A 202 14.61 22.05 -3.08
CA GLY A 202 15.76 22.61 -3.77
C GLY A 202 15.30 23.10 -5.14
N HIS A 203 15.02 24.41 -5.22
CA HIS A 203 14.62 25.17 -6.41
C HIS A 203 13.16 25.06 -6.85
N SER A 204 12.30 25.86 -6.22
CA SER A 204 11.25 26.59 -6.93
C SER A 204 11.10 27.98 -6.29
N PRO A 205 11.13 29.07 -7.08
CA PRO A 205 10.96 30.42 -6.54
C PRO A 205 9.56 30.55 -5.94
N LEU A 206 9.48 31.27 -4.82
CA LEU A 206 8.27 31.53 -4.06
C LEU A 206 7.08 31.93 -4.95
N SER A 207 5.96 31.21 -4.80
CA SER A 207 4.65 31.84 -4.86
C SER A 207 4.07 31.81 -3.45
N PRO A 208 4.07 32.95 -2.72
CA PRO A 208 3.51 33.00 -1.39
C PRO A 208 1.99 33.15 -1.53
N SER A 209 1.25 32.10 -1.20
CA SER A 209 -0.14 32.22 -0.77
C SER A 209 -0.25 31.53 0.59
N ILE A 210 0.13 32.29 1.60
CA ILE A 210 0.02 31.93 3.01
C ILE A 210 -1.49 31.93 3.34
N HIS A 211 -2.08 30.74 3.37
CA HIS A 211 -3.17 30.46 4.31
C HIS A 211 -2.56 29.72 5.49
N THR A 212 -2.17 30.50 6.51
CA THR A 212 -1.86 30.02 7.86
C THR A 212 -3.05 29.24 8.41
N VAL A 213 -2.92 27.91 8.52
CA VAL A 213 -3.67 27.15 9.53
C VAL A 213 -2.77 27.09 10.76
N GLY A 214 -2.84 28.15 11.57
CA GLY A 214 -2.33 28.13 12.94
C GLY A 214 -3.35 27.47 13.88
N PRO A 215 -2.90 26.90 15.01
CA PRO A 215 -3.76 26.20 15.96
C PRO A 215 -4.60 27.22 16.73
N ALA A 216 -5.91 27.26 16.49
CA ALA A 216 -6.85 27.99 17.33
C ALA A 216 -7.13 27.17 18.59
N GLY A 217 -6.42 27.48 19.67
CA GLY A 217 -6.65 26.94 21.00
C GLY A 217 -5.79 27.65 22.04
N LEU A 218 -6.41 28.59 22.74
CA LEU A 218 -5.96 29.32 23.94
C LEU A 218 -5.14 30.61 23.76
N ALA A 219 -5.48 31.56 24.63
CA ALA A 219 -4.86 32.86 24.94
C ALA A 219 -5.33 34.05 24.08
N GLY A 220 -6.35 34.73 24.62
CA GLY A 220 -6.71 36.09 24.23
C GLY A 220 -5.62 37.09 24.64
N GLY A 221 -5.46 38.12 23.81
CA GLY A 221 -4.51 39.20 24.03
C GLY A 221 -4.83 40.37 23.11
N HIS A 222 -5.57 41.32 23.66
CA HIS A 222 -5.84 42.65 23.10
C HIS A 222 -4.54 43.34 22.66
N GLN A 223 -4.46 43.86 21.43
CA GLN A 223 -3.93 45.21 21.22
C GLN A 223 -4.24 45.81 19.85
N ASN A 224 -4.83 47.00 19.94
CA ASN A 224 -5.22 47.92 18.89
C ASN A 224 -4.06 48.27 17.96
N ARG A 225 -4.31 48.36 16.65
CA ARG A 225 -3.47 49.16 15.76
C ARG A 225 -4.30 50.17 14.99
N ALA A 226 -3.80 51.40 15.07
CA ALA A 226 -4.43 52.64 14.72
C ALA A 226 -4.72 52.78 13.22
N SER A 227 -5.82 53.49 12.98
CA SER A 227 -6.28 54.10 11.75
C SER A 227 -5.23 55.03 11.12
N SER A 228 -5.00 54.86 9.82
CA SER A 228 -4.55 55.94 8.93
C SER A 228 -5.50 56.04 7.73
N HIS A 229 -6.36 57.07 7.77
CA HIS A 229 -7.12 57.66 6.66
C HIS A 229 -6.15 58.13 5.55
N ARG A 230 -6.45 58.27 4.24
CA ARG A 230 -7.61 58.26 3.32
C ARG A 230 -7.03 58.49 1.88
N PRO A 231 -7.80 58.77 0.82
CA PRO A 231 -8.84 58.02 0.09
C PRO A 231 -8.44 57.81 -1.40
N ASP A 232 -9.22 57.03 -2.15
CA ASP A 232 -9.85 57.47 -3.42
C ASP A 232 -10.25 56.29 -4.31
N SER A 233 -11.57 56.11 -4.38
CA SER A 233 -12.30 55.34 -5.35
C SER A 233 -12.33 56.06 -6.69
N LEU A 234 -11.85 55.46 -7.79
CA LEU A 234 -12.32 55.79 -9.15
C LEU A 234 -11.92 54.71 -10.19
N ARG A 235 -12.95 53.99 -10.64
CA ARG A 235 -13.20 53.48 -12.01
C ARG A 235 -12.09 52.72 -12.74
N CYS A 236 -12.32 51.41 -12.95
CA CYS A 236 -11.83 50.69 -14.12
C CYS A 236 -12.70 51.04 -15.35
N PRO A 237 -12.13 51.41 -16.51
CA PRO A 237 -12.79 51.25 -17.79
C PRO A 237 -12.35 49.95 -18.48
N VAL A 238 -13.30 49.45 -19.25
CA VAL A 238 -13.35 48.21 -20.02
C VAL A 238 -12.56 48.37 -21.33
N ALA A 239 -11.88 47.28 -21.73
CA ALA A 239 -11.49 46.83 -23.07
C ALA A 239 -10.74 47.77 -24.04
N CYS A 240 -9.60 47.28 -24.54
CA CYS A 240 -9.11 47.57 -25.90
C CYS A 240 -8.76 46.24 -26.60
N VAL A 241 -9.47 45.97 -27.69
CA VAL A 241 -9.22 44.92 -28.70
C VAL A 241 -8.14 45.41 -29.67
N PRO A 242 -7.22 44.58 -30.17
CA PRO A 242 -6.29 44.97 -31.23
C PRO A 242 -6.92 44.77 -32.62
N SER A 243 -6.87 45.80 -33.47
CA SER A 243 -7.16 45.75 -34.91
C SER A 243 -5.91 45.34 -35.71
N PRO A 244 -6.04 44.54 -36.79
CA PRO A 244 -4.92 44.13 -37.62
C PRO A 244 -4.73 45.01 -38.87
N ASP A 245 -3.48 44.97 -39.35
CA ASP A 245 -2.97 45.15 -40.71
C ASP A 245 -3.05 46.51 -41.41
N LEU A 246 -1.88 46.98 -41.87
CA LEU A 246 -1.52 47.15 -43.30
C LEU A 246 -0.04 47.60 -43.41
N PRO A 247 0.65 47.48 -44.57
CA PRO A 247 0.20 47.91 -45.90
C PRO A 247 -0.13 46.80 -46.90
#